data_AF-A0A3E0MTA3-F1
#
_entry.id   AF-A0A3E0MTA3-F1
#
_cell.length_a   1.000
_cell.length_b   1.000
_cell.length_c   1.000
_cell.angle_alpha   90.00
_cell.angle_beta   90.00
_cell.angle_gamma   90.00
#
_symmetry.space_group_name_H-M   'P 1'
#
loop_
_entity.id
_entity.type
_entity.pdbx_description
1 polymer ?
#
loop_
_entity_poly.entity_id
_entity_poly.type
_entity_poly.pdbx_seq_one_letter_code
_entity_poly.pdbx_strand_id
1 'polypeptide(L)'
;PDRAELPHIGDTGPYRGYLGTVHEGSVRTPMMLRWPGKVEPGRVTNDIVAIHDFMPTFAAIVGEELPDDRSYDGVNQLPFLTGEAPESARDALLFFHDSTLMAMKWKQFKLYLKRESPDPEDGRYADLWAPEAFNVVIDPKETNNIAGDGYLWLLSPLLSEVLPFMYSLEEHGLIQPGADERTEGTVTIPFFKQSLVDASLDELKKQAIKKKLFELSGGLIGEDPSAKPD
;
A
#
# COMPACT_ATOMS: atom_id res chain seq x y z
N PRO A 1 -20.96 4.95 -11.69
CA PRO A 1 -22.03 4.63 -12.67
C PRO A 1 -23.07 3.76 -11.97
N ASP A 2 -24.35 4.06 -12.19
CA ASP A 2 -25.43 3.32 -11.57
C ASP A 2 -25.70 2.04 -12.39
N ARG A 3 -26.25 1.00 -11.77
CA ARG A 3 -26.52 -0.32 -12.39
C ARG A 3 -27.28 -0.23 -13.73
N ALA A 4 -28.03 0.85 -13.92
CA ALA A 4 -28.81 1.11 -15.13
C ALA A 4 -27.96 1.43 -16.37
N GLU A 5 -26.71 1.87 -16.21
CA GLU A 5 -25.90 2.37 -17.31
C GLU A 5 -25.12 1.25 -18.03
N LEU A 6 -24.75 0.17 -17.33
CA LEU A 6 -23.88 -0.89 -17.86
C LEU A 6 -24.39 -2.32 -17.51
N PRO A 7 -25.47 -2.80 -18.14
CA PRO A 7 -26.15 -4.05 -17.75
C PRO A 7 -25.36 -5.34 -18.03
N HIS A 8 -24.27 -5.25 -18.81
CA HIS A 8 -23.39 -6.37 -19.12
C HIS A 8 -22.25 -6.54 -18.12
N ILE A 9 -22.10 -5.58 -17.20
CA ILE A 9 -21.08 -5.59 -16.14
C ILE A 9 -21.72 -6.10 -14.84
N GLY A 10 -20.93 -6.85 -14.06
CA GLY A 10 -21.34 -7.33 -12.73
C GLY A 10 -21.62 -6.19 -11.74
N ASP A 11 -22.34 -6.51 -10.68
CA ASP A 11 -22.66 -5.55 -9.61
C ASP A 11 -21.54 -5.49 -8.58
N THR A 12 -21.05 -4.28 -8.32
CA THR A 12 -20.03 -3.97 -7.30
C THR A 12 -20.66 -3.61 -5.96
N GLY A 13 -21.98 -3.74 -5.83
CA GLY A 13 -22.75 -3.46 -4.63
C GLY A 13 -22.75 -1.97 -4.29
N PRO A 14 -22.48 -1.59 -3.02
CA PRO A 14 -22.49 -0.18 -2.64
C PRO A 14 -21.24 0.59 -3.10
N TYR A 15 -20.25 -0.10 -3.70
CA TYR A 15 -18.94 0.47 -3.99
C TYR A 15 -18.86 1.10 -5.38
N ARG A 16 -18.10 2.19 -5.50
CA ARG A 16 -17.92 2.94 -6.75
C ARG A 16 -16.94 2.25 -7.70
N GLY A 17 -17.16 2.42 -9.00
CA GLY A 17 -16.26 1.99 -10.08
C GLY A 17 -16.39 0.51 -10.42
N TYR A 18 -15.74 0.11 -11.51
CA TYR A 18 -15.78 -1.25 -12.07
C TYR A 18 -14.37 -1.74 -12.41
N LEU A 19 -14.27 -3.02 -12.80
CA LEU A 19 -13.02 -3.64 -13.27
C LEU A 19 -12.26 -2.71 -14.22
N GLY A 20 -10.97 -2.52 -13.94
CA GLY A 20 -10.10 -1.59 -14.67
C GLY A 20 -9.85 -0.26 -13.95
N THR A 21 -10.54 -0.02 -12.83
CA THR A 21 -10.31 1.15 -11.97
C THR A 21 -9.65 0.76 -10.64
N VAL A 22 -9.09 1.72 -9.91
CA VAL A 22 -8.61 1.53 -8.53
C VAL A 22 -9.68 1.83 -7.48
N HIS A 23 -10.90 2.17 -7.90
CA HIS A 23 -12.05 2.40 -7.01
C HIS A 23 -12.47 1.14 -6.25
N GLU A 24 -13.15 1.32 -5.10
CA GLU A 24 -13.50 0.19 -4.22
C GLU A 24 -14.28 -0.92 -4.94
N GLY A 25 -15.16 -0.58 -5.90
CA GLY A 25 -15.95 -1.55 -6.64
C GLY A 25 -15.15 -2.46 -7.56
N SER A 26 -13.93 -2.05 -7.92
CA SER A 26 -12.99 -2.86 -8.71
C SER A 26 -12.09 -3.70 -7.82
N VAL A 27 -11.49 -3.08 -6.81
CA VAL A 27 -10.41 -3.70 -6.03
C VAL A 27 -10.90 -4.49 -4.81
N ARG A 28 -12.08 -4.14 -4.26
CA ARG A 28 -12.65 -4.83 -3.11
C ARG A 28 -13.38 -6.08 -3.56
N THR A 29 -12.83 -7.24 -3.23
CA THR A 29 -13.33 -8.55 -3.65
C THR A 29 -13.85 -9.36 -2.45
N PRO A 30 -14.93 -10.15 -2.58
CA PRO A 30 -15.32 -11.08 -1.54
C PRO A 30 -14.22 -12.13 -1.28
N MET A 31 -13.83 -12.29 -0.02
CA MET A 31 -12.91 -13.34 0.42
C MET A 31 -13.62 -14.24 1.45
N MET A 32 -13.60 -15.55 1.21
CA MET A 32 -14.10 -16.55 2.14
C MET A 32 -13.00 -17.59 2.39
N LEU A 33 -12.75 -17.90 3.65
CA LEU A 33 -11.77 -18.90 4.05
C LEU A 33 -12.40 -19.90 5.02
N ARG A 34 -12.15 -21.19 4.79
CA ARG A 34 -12.63 -22.27 5.64
C ARG A 34 -11.49 -23.22 5.96
N TRP A 35 -11.10 -23.28 7.23
CA TRP A 35 -10.12 -24.23 7.73
C TRP A 35 -10.56 -24.86 9.05
N PRO A 36 -11.21 -26.04 9.01
CA PRO A 36 -11.74 -26.68 10.20
C PRO A 36 -10.64 -26.94 11.24
N GLY A 37 -10.91 -26.59 12.51
CA GLY A 37 -9.97 -26.75 13.62
C GLY A 37 -8.82 -25.75 13.66
N LYS A 38 -8.78 -24.78 12.73
CA LYS A 38 -7.74 -23.73 12.67
C LYS A 38 -8.31 -22.33 12.59
N VAL A 39 -9.35 -22.12 11.78
CA VAL A 39 -10.05 -20.84 11.64
C VAL A 39 -11.43 -20.96 12.27
N GLU A 40 -11.77 -19.97 13.10
CA GLU A 40 -13.08 -19.89 13.78
C GLU A 40 -14.23 -19.82 12.74
N PRO A 41 -15.19 -20.75 12.78
CA PRO A 41 -16.34 -20.71 11.87
C PRO A 41 -17.21 -19.47 12.09
N GLY A 42 -17.65 -18.83 11.01
CA GLY A 42 -18.58 -17.70 11.06
C GLY A 42 -17.97 -16.36 11.49
N ARG A 43 -16.65 -16.30 11.70
CA ARG A 43 -15.94 -15.03 11.93
C ARG A 43 -16.11 -14.09 10.72
N VAL A 44 -16.40 -12.82 11.00
CA VAL A 44 -16.48 -11.74 10.02
C VAL A 44 -15.52 -10.63 10.44
N THR A 45 -14.76 -10.08 9.49
CA THR A 45 -13.80 -9.01 9.71
C THR A 45 -13.79 -8.04 8.53
N ASN A 46 -13.45 -6.77 8.79
CA ASN A 46 -13.23 -5.72 7.79
C ASN A 46 -11.75 -5.35 7.65
N ASP A 47 -10.85 -6.10 8.27
CA ASP A 47 -9.42 -5.87 8.17
C ASP A 47 -8.92 -6.12 6.75
N ILE A 48 -7.79 -5.49 6.42
CA ILE A 48 -7.24 -5.53 5.06
C ILE A 48 -6.43 -6.80 4.88
N VAL A 49 -6.78 -7.57 3.85
CA VAL A 49 -5.99 -8.67 3.31
C VAL A 49 -5.85 -8.47 1.81
N ALA A 50 -4.64 -8.64 1.29
CA ALA A 50 -4.36 -8.52 -0.13
C ALA A 50 -4.08 -9.89 -0.76
N ILE A 51 -4.32 -10.04 -2.06
CA ILE A 51 -4.10 -11.31 -2.75
C ILE A 51 -2.63 -11.80 -2.64
N HIS A 52 -1.68 -10.87 -2.62
CA HIS A 52 -0.26 -11.18 -2.48
C HIS A 52 0.14 -11.63 -1.06
N ASP A 53 -0.72 -11.48 -0.05
CA ASP A 53 -0.50 -12.04 1.29
C ASP A 53 -0.52 -13.57 1.30
N PHE A 54 -1.19 -14.18 0.33
CA PHE A 54 -1.30 -15.64 0.28
C PHE A 54 0.05 -16.31 0.07
N MET A 55 1.00 -15.68 -0.63
CA MET A 55 2.33 -16.26 -0.83
C MET A 55 3.07 -16.51 0.51
N PRO A 56 3.38 -15.48 1.33
CA PRO A 56 4.01 -15.70 2.64
C PRO A 56 3.13 -16.47 3.62
N THR A 57 1.80 -16.31 3.55
CA THR A 57 0.88 -17.06 4.42
C THR A 57 0.92 -18.55 4.12
N PHE A 58 0.93 -18.95 2.83
CA PHE A 58 1.04 -20.36 2.46
C PHE A 58 2.41 -20.94 2.77
N ALA A 59 3.49 -20.17 2.58
CA ALA A 59 4.84 -20.58 3.02
C ALA A 59 4.86 -20.89 4.52
N ALA A 60 4.30 -20.00 5.35
CA ALA A 60 4.18 -20.22 6.78
C ALA A 60 3.32 -21.44 7.15
N ILE A 61 2.27 -21.73 6.39
CA ILE A 61 1.41 -22.91 6.60
C ILE A 61 2.16 -24.21 6.35
N VAL A 62 3.02 -24.26 5.33
CA VAL A 62 3.82 -25.45 5.01
C VAL A 62 5.12 -25.53 5.80
N GLY A 63 5.47 -24.49 6.55
CA GLY A 63 6.70 -24.43 7.36
C GLY A 63 7.95 -24.13 6.54
N GLU A 64 7.80 -23.47 5.39
CA GLU A 64 8.90 -23.09 4.51
C GLU A 64 9.17 -21.58 4.60
N GLU A 65 10.42 -21.19 4.35
CA GLU A 65 10.82 -19.80 4.21
C GLU A 65 10.71 -19.36 2.74
N LEU A 66 10.35 -18.10 2.51
CA LEU A 66 10.41 -17.53 1.17
C LEU A 66 11.89 -17.33 0.77
N PRO A 67 12.23 -17.49 -0.52
CA PRO A 67 13.56 -17.16 -1.03
C PRO A 67 13.98 -15.73 -0.66
N ASP A 68 15.26 -15.54 -0.31
CA ASP A 68 15.86 -14.25 0.04
C ASP A 68 16.39 -13.48 -1.18
N ASP A 69 16.16 -14.00 -2.39
CA ASP A 69 16.63 -13.44 -3.66
C ASP A 69 15.81 -12.24 -4.15
N ARG A 70 14.64 -11.98 -3.54
CA ARG A 70 13.72 -10.90 -3.93
C ARG A 70 12.91 -10.38 -2.74
N SER A 71 12.41 -9.15 -2.89
CA SER A 71 11.43 -8.60 -1.96
C SER A 71 10.01 -9.04 -2.30
N TYR A 72 9.16 -9.16 -1.27
CA TYR A 72 7.75 -9.52 -1.39
C TYR A 72 6.87 -8.44 -0.75
N ASP A 73 5.81 -8.03 -1.45
CA ASP A 73 4.81 -7.09 -0.90
C ASP A 73 3.81 -7.76 0.05
N GLY A 74 3.77 -9.10 0.05
CA GLY A 74 2.92 -9.91 0.92
C GLY A 74 3.40 -9.91 2.36
N VAL A 75 2.45 -9.98 3.29
CA VAL A 75 2.72 -10.23 4.72
C VAL A 75 2.05 -11.52 5.16
N ASN A 76 2.64 -12.19 6.15
CA ASN A 76 2.08 -13.42 6.70
C ASN A 76 0.81 -13.12 7.52
N GLN A 77 -0.34 -13.56 7.02
CA GLN A 77 -1.64 -13.40 7.67
C GLN A 77 -2.03 -14.60 8.53
N LEU A 78 -1.18 -15.64 8.65
CA LEU A 78 -1.53 -16.86 9.36
C LEU A 78 -1.97 -16.59 10.82
N PRO A 79 -1.24 -15.80 11.64
CA PRO A 79 -1.67 -15.51 13.01
C PRO A 79 -3.04 -14.83 13.07
N PHE A 80 -3.32 -13.92 12.12
CA PHE A 80 -4.62 -13.24 12.03
C PHE A 80 -5.75 -14.18 11.62
N LEU A 81 -5.49 -15.08 10.67
CA LEU A 81 -6.48 -16.03 10.17
C LEU A 81 -6.82 -17.10 11.21
N THR A 82 -5.85 -17.55 12.02
CA THR A 82 -6.04 -18.55 13.09
C THR A 82 -6.51 -17.95 14.41
N GLY A 83 -6.61 -16.62 14.51
CA GLY A 83 -7.06 -15.93 15.72
C GLY A 83 -6.00 -15.78 16.80
N GLU A 84 -4.73 -16.05 16.48
CA GLU A 84 -3.57 -15.77 17.35
C GLU A 84 -3.26 -14.28 17.43
N ALA A 85 -3.54 -13.53 16.36
CA ALA A 85 -3.51 -12.08 16.32
C ALA A 85 -4.94 -11.51 16.15
N PRO A 86 -5.31 -10.45 16.88
CA PRO A 86 -6.66 -9.88 16.81
C PRO A 86 -6.92 -9.14 15.49
N GLU A 87 -5.87 -8.58 14.88
CA GLU A 87 -5.92 -7.72 13.70
C GLU A 87 -5.02 -8.26 12.59
N SER A 88 -5.30 -7.87 11.34
CA SER A 88 -4.47 -8.16 10.18
C SER A 88 -3.03 -7.66 10.38
N ALA A 89 -2.08 -8.35 9.75
CA ALA A 89 -0.68 -7.93 9.74
C ALA A 89 -0.41 -6.67 8.88
N ARG A 90 -1.45 -6.08 8.25
CA ARG A 90 -1.35 -4.84 7.49
C ARG A 90 -2.51 -3.89 7.77
N ASP A 91 -2.18 -2.60 7.78
CA ASP A 91 -3.14 -1.49 7.90
C ASP A 91 -3.37 -0.77 6.57
N ALA A 92 -2.54 -1.04 5.55
CA ALA A 92 -2.55 -0.33 4.29
C ALA A 92 -2.40 -1.22 3.05
N LEU A 93 -2.75 -0.65 1.90
CA LEU A 93 -2.54 -1.24 0.59
C LEU A 93 -2.35 -0.13 -0.46
N LEU A 94 -1.31 -0.26 -1.28
CA LEU A 94 -1.04 0.60 -2.43
C LEU A 94 -1.74 0.07 -3.69
N PHE A 95 -2.33 0.97 -4.48
CA PHE A 95 -3.03 0.63 -5.72
C PHE A 95 -2.37 1.33 -6.90
N PHE A 96 -2.04 0.53 -7.91
CA PHE A 96 -1.34 0.96 -9.09
C PHE A 96 -2.23 0.80 -10.32
N HIS A 97 -2.07 1.72 -11.26
CA HIS A 97 -2.48 1.53 -12.65
C HIS A 97 -1.20 1.60 -13.48
N ASP A 98 -0.89 0.52 -14.18
CA ASP A 98 0.43 0.30 -14.79
C ASP A 98 1.54 0.54 -13.76
N SER A 99 2.49 1.43 -14.07
CA SER A 99 3.57 1.81 -13.17
C SER A 99 3.27 3.07 -12.35
N THR A 100 2.03 3.56 -12.31
CA THR A 100 1.66 4.77 -11.56
C THR A 100 0.91 4.42 -10.28
N LEU A 101 1.39 4.94 -9.14
CA LEU A 101 0.65 4.85 -7.87
C LEU A 101 -0.57 5.78 -7.94
N MET A 102 -1.75 5.17 -8.01
CA MET A 102 -3.01 5.90 -8.18
C MET A 102 -3.66 6.22 -6.85
N ALA A 103 -3.64 5.27 -5.92
CA ALA A 103 -4.30 5.40 -4.63
C ALA A 103 -3.61 4.58 -3.55
N MET A 104 -3.92 4.89 -2.29
CA MET A 104 -3.58 4.09 -1.12
C MET A 104 -4.83 3.94 -0.26
N LYS A 105 -5.10 2.73 0.21
CA LYS A 105 -6.04 2.51 1.32
C LYS A 105 -5.24 2.39 2.60
N TRP A 106 -5.67 3.08 3.64
CA TRP A 106 -5.18 2.94 5.00
C TRP A 106 -6.36 2.89 5.95
N LYS A 107 -6.58 1.73 6.58
CA LYS A 107 -7.76 1.42 7.40
C LYS A 107 -9.05 1.79 6.65
N GLN A 108 -9.90 2.62 7.26
CA GLN A 108 -11.14 3.11 6.67
C GLN A 108 -10.95 4.18 5.60
N PHE A 109 -9.76 4.75 5.46
CA PHE A 109 -9.49 5.84 4.53
C PHE A 109 -8.90 5.31 3.22
N LYS A 110 -9.24 6.01 2.13
CA LYS A 110 -8.62 5.81 0.83
C LYS A 110 -8.22 7.15 0.25
N LEU A 111 -6.95 7.28 -0.08
CA LEU A 111 -6.36 8.48 -0.64
C LEU A 111 -6.08 8.26 -2.12
N TYR A 112 -6.43 9.23 -2.95
CA TYR A 112 -6.14 9.24 -4.38
C TYR A 112 -5.06 10.26 -4.67
N LEU A 113 -4.02 9.82 -5.40
CA LEU A 113 -2.92 10.66 -5.85
C LEU A 113 -3.13 11.18 -7.28
N LYS A 114 -3.90 10.44 -8.08
CA LYS A 114 -4.46 10.90 -9.36
C LYS A 114 -5.95 10.60 -9.37
N ARG A 115 -6.70 11.43 -10.07
CA ARG A 115 -8.13 11.19 -10.27
C ARG A 115 -8.31 10.23 -11.43
N GLU A 116 -9.11 9.21 -11.22
CA GLU A 116 -9.54 8.25 -12.24
C GLU A 116 -11.05 8.38 -12.46
N SER A 117 -11.48 8.17 -13.70
CA SER A 117 -12.90 8.07 -14.01
C SER A 117 -13.47 6.75 -13.49
N PRO A 118 -14.68 6.75 -12.88
CA PRO A 118 -15.31 5.50 -12.46
C PRO A 118 -15.87 4.69 -13.64
N ASP A 119 -15.86 5.26 -14.84
CA ASP A 119 -16.20 4.57 -16.07
C ASP A 119 -14.96 3.83 -16.61
N PRO A 120 -15.01 2.48 -16.71
CA PRO A 120 -13.88 1.71 -17.19
C PRO A 120 -13.53 2.01 -18.67
N GLU A 121 -14.44 2.58 -19.46
CA GLU A 121 -14.20 2.89 -20.88
C GLU A 121 -13.49 4.23 -21.10
N ASP A 122 -13.50 5.13 -20.12
CA ASP A 122 -12.87 6.45 -20.26
C ASP A 122 -11.34 6.33 -20.24
N GLY A 123 -10.79 5.54 -19.30
CA GLY A 123 -9.35 5.30 -19.16
C GLY A 123 -8.52 6.57 -18.92
N ARG A 124 -9.17 7.70 -18.59
CA ARG A 124 -8.52 8.99 -18.39
C ARG A 124 -8.13 9.19 -16.93
N TYR A 125 -6.87 9.58 -16.73
CA TYR A 125 -6.38 10.08 -15.45
C TYR A 125 -6.26 11.60 -15.51
N ALA A 126 -6.63 12.25 -14.42
CA ALA A 126 -6.37 13.67 -14.22
C ALA A 126 -5.39 13.87 -13.06
N ASP A 127 -4.43 14.78 -13.26
CA ASP A 127 -3.57 15.22 -12.18
C ASP A 127 -4.38 16.02 -11.17
N LEU A 128 -4.07 15.79 -9.90
CA LEU A 128 -4.67 16.46 -8.77
C LEU A 128 -3.72 17.56 -8.27
N TRP A 129 -4.28 18.65 -7.77
CA TRP A 129 -3.47 19.71 -7.14
C TRP A 129 -3.05 19.33 -5.70
N ALA A 130 -3.83 18.48 -5.04
CA ALA A 130 -3.55 17.84 -3.76
C ALA A 130 -4.26 16.47 -3.72
N PRO A 131 -3.78 15.49 -2.93
CA PRO A 131 -4.45 14.21 -2.79
C PRO A 131 -5.91 14.35 -2.36
N GLU A 132 -6.79 13.54 -2.94
CA GLU A 132 -8.17 13.40 -2.46
C GLU A 132 -8.24 12.30 -1.40
N ALA A 133 -9.16 12.41 -0.45
CA ALA A 133 -9.32 11.42 0.60
C ALA A 133 -10.79 11.12 0.82
N PHE A 134 -11.11 9.84 1.05
CA PHE A 134 -12.45 9.35 1.28
C PHE A 134 -12.44 8.39 2.48
N ASN A 135 -13.49 8.40 3.29
CA ASN A 135 -13.72 7.37 4.29
C ASN A 135 -14.68 6.33 3.71
N VAL A 136 -14.14 5.21 3.23
CA VAL A 136 -14.89 4.19 2.47
C VAL A 136 -15.84 3.36 3.32
N VAL A 137 -15.77 3.47 4.66
CA VAL A 137 -16.71 2.80 5.56
C VAL A 137 -18.02 3.60 5.65
N ILE A 138 -17.93 4.92 5.78
CA ILE A 138 -19.12 5.79 5.87
C ILE A 138 -19.62 6.25 4.51
N ASP A 139 -18.73 6.33 3.51
CA ASP A 139 -19.02 6.70 2.13
C ASP A 139 -18.45 5.65 1.16
N PRO A 140 -19.10 4.46 1.05
CA PRO A 140 -18.65 3.39 0.16
C PRO A 140 -18.60 3.79 -1.33
N LYS A 141 -19.36 4.82 -1.71
CA LYS A 141 -19.40 5.34 -3.09
C LYS A 141 -18.32 6.39 -3.36
N GLU A 142 -17.48 6.74 -2.39
CA GLU A 142 -16.35 7.67 -2.58
C GLU A 142 -16.82 8.97 -3.26
N THR A 143 -17.88 9.56 -2.70
CA THR A 143 -18.56 10.75 -3.23
C THR A 143 -18.15 12.03 -2.51
N ASN A 144 -17.78 11.94 -1.23
CA ASN A 144 -17.46 13.09 -0.40
C ASN A 144 -15.96 13.14 -0.11
N ASN A 145 -15.24 14.00 -0.84
CA ASN A 145 -13.81 14.22 -0.62
C ASN A 145 -13.59 15.02 0.67
N ILE A 146 -12.94 14.41 1.66
CA ILE A 146 -12.69 15.00 2.98
C ILE A 146 -11.29 15.60 3.13
N ALA A 147 -10.41 15.52 2.11
CA ALA A 147 -9.01 15.95 2.24
C ALA A 147 -8.86 17.41 2.70
N GLY A 148 -9.76 18.29 2.25
CA GLY A 148 -9.78 19.71 2.61
C GLY A 148 -10.36 20.02 4.00
N ASP A 149 -11.07 19.09 4.62
CA ASP A 149 -11.86 19.32 5.84
C ASP A 149 -11.06 19.03 7.13
N GLY A 150 -9.77 19.33 7.13
CA GLY A 150 -8.87 19.08 8.27
C GLY A 150 -8.24 17.68 8.30
N TYR A 151 -8.36 16.90 7.23
CA TYR A 151 -7.82 15.53 7.12
C TYR A 151 -6.41 15.46 6.52
N LEU A 152 -5.67 16.58 6.47
CA LEU A 152 -4.29 16.61 6.01
C LEU A 152 -3.35 15.68 6.80
N TRP A 153 -3.73 15.29 8.01
CA TRP A 153 -2.98 14.31 8.81
C TRP A 153 -2.89 12.94 8.12
N LEU A 154 -3.78 12.62 7.16
CA LEU A 154 -3.72 11.40 6.35
C LEU A 154 -2.49 11.36 5.42
N LEU A 155 -1.78 12.47 5.23
CA LEU A 155 -0.48 12.46 4.56
C LEU A 155 0.58 11.70 5.35
N SER A 156 0.47 11.66 6.68
CA SER A 156 1.40 10.90 7.54
C SER A 156 1.37 9.39 7.26
N PRO A 157 0.20 8.69 7.33
CA PRO A 157 0.13 7.29 6.96
C PRO A 157 0.44 7.06 5.47
N LEU A 158 0.15 8.01 4.59
CA LEU A 158 0.58 7.91 3.20
C LEU A 158 2.11 7.82 3.08
N LEU A 159 2.82 8.71 3.77
CA LEU A 159 4.28 8.71 3.77
C LEU A 159 4.86 7.45 4.41
N SER A 160 4.24 6.92 5.47
CA SER A 160 4.73 5.71 6.14
C SER A 160 4.67 4.47 5.25
N GLU A 161 3.80 4.44 4.24
CA GLU A 161 3.70 3.34 3.27
C GLU A 161 4.52 3.60 2.02
N VAL A 162 4.50 4.84 1.51
CA VAL A 162 5.18 5.20 0.27
C VAL A 162 6.70 5.21 0.44
N LEU A 163 7.23 5.70 1.56
CA LEU A 163 8.68 5.79 1.75
C LEU A 163 9.38 4.42 1.81
N PRO A 164 8.90 3.42 2.59
CA PRO A 164 9.47 2.08 2.57
C PRO A 164 9.36 1.42 1.19
N PHE A 165 8.24 1.64 0.49
CA PHE A 165 8.07 1.14 -0.88
C PHE A 165 9.11 1.75 -1.84
N MET A 166 9.33 3.07 -1.79
CA MET A 166 10.35 3.73 -2.60
C MET A 166 11.77 3.24 -2.29
N TYR A 167 12.08 3.04 -1.01
CA TYR A 167 13.36 2.50 -0.59
C TYR A 167 13.56 1.06 -1.10
N SER A 168 12.54 0.21 -0.97
CA SER A 168 12.54 -1.16 -1.50
C SER A 168 12.75 -1.19 -3.02
N LEU A 169 12.09 -0.28 -3.76
CA LEU A 169 12.29 -0.13 -5.21
C LEU A 169 13.71 0.31 -5.58
N GLU A 170 14.35 1.16 -4.78
CA GLU A 170 15.73 1.57 -5.02
C GLU A 170 16.69 0.39 -4.82
N GLU A 171 16.52 -0.31 -3.70
CA GLU A 171 17.36 -1.43 -3.26
C GLU A 171 17.23 -2.65 -4.19
N HIS A 172 16.00 -3.14 -4.40
CA HIS A 172 15.75 -4.38 -5.13
C HIS A 172 15.43 -4.16 -6.61
N GLY A 173 14.94 -2.98 -6.97
CA GLY A 173 14.45 -2.71 -8.32
C GLY A 173 13.12 -3.39 -8.63
N LEU A 174 12.65 -3.23 -9.87
CA LEU A 174 11.49 -3.94 -10.38
C LEU A 174 11.92 -5.30 -10.91
N ILE A 175 11.12 -6.33 -10.65
CA ILE A 175 11.33 -7.68 -11.19
C ILE A 175 10.07 -8.03 -11.99
N GLN A 176 10.23 -8.25 -13.30
CA GLN A 176 9.11 -8.68 -14.13
C GLN A 176 8.66 -10.10 -13.75
N PRO A 177 7.37 -10.44 -13.93
CA PRO A 177 6.89 -11.79 -13.72
C PRO A 177 7.71 -12.81 -14.53
N GLY A 178 8.33 -13.76 -13.84
CA GLY A 178 9.16 -14.81 -14.45
C GLY A 178 10.60 -14.40 -14.79
N ALA A 179 11.02 -13.17 -14.46
CA ALA A 179 12.41 -12.78 -14.54
C ALA A 179 13.18 -13.18 -13.27
N ASP A 180 14.43 -13.57 -13.47
CA ASP A 180 15.38 -13.87 -12.38
C ASP A 180 16.19 -12.62 -11.97
N GLU A 181 16.25 -11.62 -12.84
CA GLU A 181 17.05 -10.41 -12.66
C GLU A 181 16.20 -9.15 -12.64
N ARG A 182 16.78 -8.10 -12.06
CA ARG A 182 16.21 -6.75 -12.04
C ARG A 182 15.92 -6.29 -13.46
N THR A 183 14.69 -5.84 -13.66
CA THR A 183 14.23 -5.23 -14.90
C THR A 183 14.27 -3.72 -14.82
N GLU A 184 14.63 -3.07 -15.93
CA GLU A 184 14.51 -1.62 -16.05
C GLU A 184 13.03 -1.20 -16.06
N GLY A 185 12.70 -0.19 -15.27
CA GLY A 185 11.37 0.40 -15.22
C GLY A 185 11.29 1.48 -14.16
N THR A 186 10.27 2.33 -14.27
CA THR A 186 10.06 3.46 -13.37
C THR A 186 8.65 3.43 -12.82
N VAL A 187 8.54 3.53 -11.50
CA VAL A 187 7.26 3.73 -10.83
C VAL A 187 7.03 5.22 -10.65
N THR A 188 5.89 5.72 -11.12
CA THR A 188 5.48 7.11 -10.96
C THR A 188 4.68 7.26 -9.68
N ILE A 189 5.17 8.10 -8.77
CA ILE A 189 4.48 8.41 -7.52
C ILE A 189 4.09 9.89 -7.55
N PRO A 190 2.81 10.23 -7.81
CA PRO A 190 2.37 11.62 -7.93
C PRO A 190 2.66 12.41 -6.65
N PHE A 191 2.88 13.72 -6.78
CA PHE A 191 3.31 14.64 -5.70
C PHE A 191 4.72 14.42 -5.15
N PHE A 192 5.33 13.27 -5.38
CA PHE A 192 6.68 12.95 -4.94
C PHE A 192 7.62 12.97 -6.14
N LYS A 193 8.48 14.00 -6.22
CA LYS A 193 9.55 13.98 -7.23
C LYS A 193 10.60 12.96 -6.79
N GLN A 194 10.93 12.01 -7.66
CA GLN A 194 11.99 11.02 -7.45
C GLN A 194 13.26 11.70 -6.90
N SER A 195 13.69 12.80 -7.55
CA SER A 195 14.88 13.55 -7.14
C SER A 195 14.85 14.11 -5.70
N LEU A 196 13.66 14.45 -5.19
CA LEU A 196 13.52 14.92 -3.81
C LEU A 196 13.61 13.75 -2.84
N VAL A 197 13.02 12.61 -3.21
CA VAL A 197 13.12 11.40 -2.40
C VAL A 197 14.54 10.85 -2.43
N ASP A 198 15.20 10.80 -3.57
CA ASP A 198 16.60 10.39 -3.71
C ASP A 198 17.51 11.26 -2.84
N ALA A 199 17.30 12.59 -2.85
CA ALA A 199 18.03 13.52 -1.99
C ALA A 199 17.77 13.26 -0.48
N SER A 200 16.52 13.01 -0.10
CA SER A 200 16.15 12.67 1.29
C SER A 200 16.69 11.31 1.73
N LEU A 201 16.69 10.31 0.84
CA LEU A 201 17.24 8.98 1.08
C LEU A 201 18.76 9.04 1.23
N ASP A 202 19.46 9.81 0.39
CA ASP A 202 20.88 10.08 0.53
C ASP A 202 21.22 10.72 1.87
N GLU A 203 20.37 11.65 2.34
CA GLU A 203 20.54 12.29 3.63
C GLU A 203 20.30 11.31 4.79
N LEU A 204 19.27 10.47 4.71
CA LEU A 204 19.00 9.39 5.67
C LEU A 204 20.13 8.36 5.71
N LYS A 205 20.65 7.93 4.55
CA LYS A 205 21.81 7.04 4.44
C LYS A 205 23.03 7.68 5.11
N LYS A 206 23.30 8.97 4.86
CA LYS A 206 24.39 9.72 5.52
C LYS A 206 24.19 9.78 7.03
N GLN A 207 22.97 10.01 7.52
CA GLN A 207 22.66 10.03 8.95
C GLN A 207 22.84 8.66 9.60
N ALA A 208 22.37 7.58 8.96
CA ALA A 208 22.55 6.21 9.42
C ALA A 208 24.04 5.82 9.48
N ILE A 209 24.82 6.20 8.47
CA ILE A 209 26.28 6.01 8.45
C ILE A 209 26.96 6.79 9.59
N LYS A 210 26.59 8.06 9.79
CA LYS A 210 27.11 8.88 10.90
C LYS A 210 26.79 8.25 12.25
N LYS A 211 25.55 7.79 12.45
CA LYS A 211 25.14 7.10 13.68
C LYS A 211 25.95 5.83 13.92
N LYS A 212 26.12 5.01 12.89
CA LYS A 212 26.92 3.76 12.97
C LYS A 212 28.40 4.04 13.25
N LEU A 213 28.99 5.08 12.64
CA LEU A 213 30.36 5.54 12.92
C LEU A 213 30.52 6.05 14.35
N PHE A 214 29.55 6.83 14.83
CA PHE A 214 29.53 7.34 16.20
C PHE A 214 29.48 6.18 17.22
N GLU A 215 28.59 5.21 17.01
CA GLU A 215 28.49 3.98 17.80
C GLU A 215 29.79 3.15 17.78
N LEU A 216 30.39 2.94 16.60
CA LEU A 216 31.66 2.21 16.46
C LEU A 216 32.85 2.93 17.09
N SER A 217 32.83 4.26 17.11
CA SER A 217 33.88 5.09 17.72
C SER A 217 33.76 5.21 19.24
N GLY A 218 32.72 4.63 19.87
CA GLY A 218 32.46 4.81 21.29
C GLY A 218 32.17 6.27 21.68
N GLY A 219 31.62 7.05 20.76
CA GLY A 219 31.33 8.49 20.95
C GLY A 219 32.54 9.43 20.79
N LEU A 220 33.66 8.96 20.21
CA LEU A 220 34.87 9.77 20.00
C LEU A 220 34.88 10.56 18.68
N ILE A 221 34.05 10.18 17.70
CA ILE A 221 34.02 10.80 16.37
C ILE A 221 32.59 11.26 16.02
N GLY A 222 32.41 12.58 15.91
CA GLY A 222 31.16 13.22 15.49
C GLY A 222 30.30 13.75 16.64
N GLU A 223 29.38 14.67 16.33
CA GLU A 223 28.34 15.14 17.26
C GLU A 223 27.22 14.09 17.40
N ASP A 224 26.60 14.02 18.59
CA ASP A 224 25.50 13.11 18.86
C ASP A 224 24.33 13.38 17.90
N PRO A 225 24.00 12.45 16.98
CA PRO A 225 22.94 12.65 16.00
C PRO A 225 21.53 12.66 16.63
N SER A 226 21.40 12.36 17.92
CA SER A 226 20.13 12.40 18.68
C SER A 226 19.92 13.70 19.48
N ALA A 227 20.90 14.59 19.51
CA ALA A 227 20.76 15.90 20.12
C ALA A 227 19.82 16.78 19.27
N LYS A 228 18.76 17.31 19.89
CA LYS A 228 17.92 18.33 19.23
C LYS A 228 18.77 19.60 19.01
N PRO A 229 18.66 20.27 17.86
CA PRO A 229 19.29 21.57 17.69
C PRO A 229 18.65 22.58 18.65
N ASP A 230 19.49 23.40 19.30
CA ASP A 230 19.08 24.55 20.11
C ASP A 230 18.33 25.61 19.27
#